data_AF-A0A4Y2V3I6-F1
#
_entry.id   AF-A0A4Y2V3I6-F1
#
_cell.length_a   1.000
_cell.length_b   1.000
_cell.length_c   1.000
_cell.angle_alpha   90.00
_cell.angle_beta   90.00
_cell.angle_gamma   90.00
#
_symmetry.space_group_name_H-M   'P 1'
#
loop_
_entity.id
_entity.type
_entity.pdbx_description
1 polymer ?
#
loop_
_entity_poly.entity_id
_entity_poly.type
_entity_poly.pdbx_seq_one_letter_code
_entity_poly.pdbx_strand_id
1 'polypeptide(L)'
;MIPQISSLTALTTAVPLAVVLTVTALKDAIDDFQRHRSDSQVNNRLSQVLREGRLMEERWFRVQVGDIVRMESDQFVAADLLLLSTSEPNGLCYIETAELDGETNLKCRQAIPETAELGEDHGLFGKFTGRKRNVMPQRSLRYYLHGDSHWPQ
;
A
#
# COMPACT_ATOMS: atom_id res chain seq x y z
N MET A 1 -10.59 42.46 -53.95
CA MET A 1 -11.53 41.39 -53.55
C MET A 1 -10.73 40.34 -52.80
N ILE A 2 -11.03 40.10 -51.54
CA ILE A 2 -10.33 39.11 -50.70
C ILE A 2 -11.12 37.80 -50.85
N PRO A 3 -10.48 36.66 -51.20
CA PRO A 3 -11.21 35.43 -51.49
C PRO A 3 -11.84 34.88 -50.21
N GLN A 4 -13.09 34.43 -50.32
CA GLN A 4 -13.82 33.77 -49.25
C GLN A 4 -13.11 32.44 -48.91
N ILE A 5 -12.52 32.37 -47.73
CA ILE A 5 -11.94 31.12 -47.22
C ILE A 5 -13.12 30.19 -46.93
N SER A 6 -13.30 29.20 -47.79
CA SER A 6 -14.42 28.29 -47.78
C SER A 6 -14.43 27.46 -46.49
N SER A 7 -15.56 27.43 -45.76
CA SER A 7 -15.75 26.70 -44.51
C SER A 7 -15.65 25.17 -44.62
N LEU A 8 -15.52 24.65 -45.85
CA LEU A 8 -15.32 23.24 -46.16
C LEU A 8 -14.04 22.66 -45.55
N THR A 9 -12.92 23.40 -45.52
CA THR A 9 -11.65 22.91 -44.94
C THR A 9 -11.75 22.76 -43.43
N ALA A 10 -12.45 23.65 -42.74
CA ALA A 10 -12.68 23.57 -41.30
C ALA A 10 -13.54 22.35 -40.94
N LEU A 11 -14.54 22.02 -41.77
CA LEU A 11 -15.40 20.86 -41.58
C LEU A 11 -14.64 19.54 -41.82
N THR A 12 -13.84 19.45 -42.89
CA THR A 12 -13.06 18.24 -43.18
C THR A 12 -11.97 17.95 -42.15
N THR A 13 -11.49 18.96 -41.41
CA THR A 13 -10.60 18.77 -40.24
C THR A 13 -11.34 18.55 -38.94
N ALA A 14 -12.50 19.18 -38.75
CA ALA A 14 -13.29 19.07 -37.52
C ALA A 14 -13.93 17.67 -37.36
N VAL A 15 -14.39 17.06 -38.46
CA VAL A 15 -14.99 15.71 -38.44
C VAL A 15 -14.04 14.64 -37.90
N PRO A 16 -12.83 14.43 -38.47
CA PRO A 16 -11.91 13.41 -37.95
C PRO A 16 -11.46 13.72 -36.52
N LEU A 17 -11.26 14.99 -36.17
CA LEU A 17 -10.94 15.39 -34.81
C LEU A 17 -12.06 15.06 -33.83
N ALA A 18 -13.31 15.37 -34.18
CA ALA A 18 -14.48 15.07 -33.36
C ALA A 18 -14.64 13.56 -33.13
N VAL A 19 -14.40 12.74 -34.16
CA VAL A 19 -14.46 11.27 -34.05
C VAL A 19 -13.38 10.77 -33.10
N VAL A 20 -12.12 11.19 -33.28
CA VAL A 20 -11.02 10.78 -32.40
C VAL A 20 -11.29 11.20 -30.95
N LEU A 21 -11.68 12.46 -30.73
CA LEU A 21 -12.01 12.95 -29.39
C LEU A 21 -13.18 12.18 -28.75
N THR A 22 -14.21 11.83 -29.53
CA THR A 22 -15.35 11.07 -29.03
C THR A 22 -14.94 9.66 -28.63
N VAL A 23 -14.13 8.97 -29.45
CA VAL A 23 -13.64 7.62 -29.15
C VAL A 23 -12.72 7.62 -27.92
N THR A 24 -11.81 8.59 -27.83
CA THR A 24 -10.94 8.76 -26.65
C THR A 24 -11.76 9.02 -25.40
N ALA A 25 -12.73 9.95 -25.44
CA ALA A 25 -13.59 10.24 -24.29
C ALA A 25 -14.41 9.01 -23.84
N LEU A 26 -14.91 8.21 -24.78
CA LEU A 26 -15.64 6.99 -24.44
C LEU A 26 -14.73 5.94 -23.81
N LYS A 27 -13.53 5.74 -24.36
CA LYS A 27 -12.55 4.81 -23.81
C LYS A 27 -12.14 5.23 -22.39
N ASP A 28 -11.80 6.49 -22.21
CA ASP A 28 -11.39 7.04 -20.92
C ASP A 28 -12.51 6.89 -19.88
N ALA A 29 -13.77 7.12 -20.28
CA ALA A 29 -14.91 6.90 -19.39
C ALA A 29 -15.03 5.43 -18.95
N ILE A 30 -14.89 4.48 -19.87
CA ILE A 30 -14.95 3.04 -19.56
C ILE A 30 -13.80 2.63 -18.64
N ASP A 31 -12.58 3.03 -18.98
CA ASP A 31 -11.37 2.72 -18.22
C ASP A 31 -11.48 3.28 -16.80
N ASP A 32 -12.00 4.51 -16.65
CA ASP A 32 -12.22 5.15 -15.36
C ASP A 32 -13.27 4.40 -14.53
N PHE A 33 -14.40 3.97 -15.13
CA PHE A 33 -15.39 3.15 -14.42
C PHE A 33 -14.81 1.81 -13.95
N GLN A 34 -13.98 1.15 -14.77
CA GLN A 34 -13.33 -0.10 -14.40
C GLN A 34 -12.34 0.11 -13.26
N ARG A 35 -11.56 1.20 -13.31
CA ARG A 35 -10.61 1.58 -12.25
C ARG A 35 -11.31 1.80 -10.92
N HIS A 36 -12.41 2.55 -10.91
CA HIS A 36 -13.20 2.77 -9.70
C HIS A 36 -13.70 1.45 -9.07
N ARG A 37 -14.12 0.47 -9.90
CA ARG A 37 -14.52 -0.84 -9.40
C ARG A 37 -13.34 -1.62 -8.81
N SER A 38 -12.19 -1.59 -9.48
CA SER A 38 -10.97 -2.26 -9.01
C SER A 38 -10.49 -1.68 -7.68
N ASP A 39 -10.42 -0.35 -7.57
CA ASP A 39 -10.02 0.34 -6.35
C ASP A 39 -10.97 0.02 -5.19
N SER A 40 -12.28 -0.05 -5.45
CA SER A 40 -13.26 -0.45 -4.45
C SER A 40 -13.05 -1.88 -3.93
N GLN A 41 -12.66 -2.82 -4.80
CA GLN A 41 -12.34 -4.19 -4.37
C GLN A 41 -11.11 -4.22 -3.47
N VAL A 42 -10.04 -3.51 -3.83
CA VAL A 42 -8.81 -3.43 -3.03
C VAL A 42 -9.09 -2.79 -1.67
N ASN A 43 -9.82 -1.68 -1.64
CA ASN A 43 -10.12 -0.94 -0.41
C ASN A 43 -11.01 -1.73 0.57
N ASN A 44 -11.82 -2.67 0.08
CA ASN A 44 -12.70 -3.49 0.91
C ASN A 44 -12.08 -4.84 1.35
N ARG A 45 -10.82 -5.12 1.01
CA ARG A 45 -10.10 -6.29 1.53
C ARG A 45 -9.99 -6.20 3.06
N LEU A 46 -10.05 -7.37 3.70
CA LEU A 46 -9.94 -7.50 5.15
C LEU A 46 -8.48 -7.68 5.57
N SER A 47 -8.15 -7.16 6.75
CA SER A 47 -6.87 -7.33 7.43
C SER A 47 -7.11 -7.51 8.91
N GLN A 48 -6.24 -8.25 9.58
CA GLN A 48 -6.30 -8.47 11.02
C GLN A 48 -5.51 -7.37 11.74
N VAL A 49 -6.20 -6.52 12.48
CA VAL A 49 -5.60 -5.41 13.24
C VAL A 49 -5.71 -5.70 14.73
N LEU A 50 -4.63 -5.46 15.47
CA LEU A 50 -4.62 -5.53 16.92
C LEU A 50 -5.06 -4.18 17.51
N ARG A 51 -6.23 -4.14 18.14
CA ARG A 51 -6.74 -2.98 18.88
C ARG A 51 -7.15 -3.41 20.28
N GLU A 52 -6.77 -2.62 21.29
CA GLU A 52 -7.10 -2.89 22.70
C GLU A 52 -6.68 -4.31 23.16
N GLY A 53 -5.56 -4.83 22.64
CA GLY A 53 -5.05 -6.17 22.97
C GLY A 53 -5.85 -7.33 22.35
N ARG A 54 -6.76 -7.06 21.41
CA ARG A 54 -7.53 -8.07 20.69
C ARG A 54 -7.34 -7.94 19.19
N LEU A 55 -7.25 -9.09 18.53
CA LEU A 55 -7.21 -9.15 17.08
C LEU A 55 -8.62 -8.99 16.52
N MET A 56 -8.79 -8.04 15.61
CA MET A 56 -10.06 -7.71 14.98
C MET A 56 -9.88 -7.64 13.47
N GLU A 57 -10.88 -8.10 12.72
CA GLU A 57 -10.92 -7.90 11.28
C GLU A 57 -11.34 -6.46 10.97
N GLU A 58 -10.57 -5.78 10.12
CA GLU A 58 -10.83 -4.43 9.67
C GLU A 58 -10.62 -4.32 8.17
N ARG A 59 -11.34 -3.40 7.51
CA ARG A 59 -11.16 -3.14 6.08
C ARG A 59 -9.92 -2.30 5.83
N TRP A 60 -9.22 -2.55 4.72
CA TRP A 60 -8.00 -1.83 4.35
C TRP A 60 -8.14 -0.30 4.38
N PHE A 61 -9.28 0.25 3.93
CA PHE A 61 -9.49 1.70 3.95
C PHE A 61 -9.61 2.31 5.37
N ARG A 62 -9.76 1.48 6.42
CA ARG A 62 -9.88 1.91 7.82
C ARG A 62 -8.63 1.63 8.66
N VAL A 63 -7.60 1.02 8.06
CA VAL A 63 -6.30 0.81 8.71
C VAL A 63 -5.60 2.17 8.81
N GLN A 64 -5.09 2.51 9.99
CA GLN A 64 -4.45 3.81 10.26
C GLN A 64 -2.97 3.64 10.64
N VAL A 65 -2.19 4.71 10.50
CA VAL A 65 -0.77 4.71 10.90
C VAL A 65 -0.68 4.49 12.41
N GLY A 66 0.08 3.46 12.82
CA GLY A 66 0.21 3.06 14.23
C GLY A 66 -0.61 1.82 14.58
N ASP A 67 -1.53 1.39 13.71
CA ASP A 67 -2.18 0.09 13.85
C ASP A 67 -1.15 -1.03 13.73
N ILE A 68 -1.23 -2.02 14.62
CA ILE A 68 -0.44 -3.24 14.53
C ILE A 68 -1.25 -4.25 13.73
N VAL A 69 -0.69 -4.71 12.62
CA VAL A 69 -1.35 -5.65 11.70
C VAL A 69 -0.73 -7.03 11.85
N ARG A 70 -1.56 -8.05 12.09
CA ARG A 70 -1.15 -9.45 11.96
C ARG A 70 -1.31 -9.85 10.51
N MET A 71 -0.26 -10.43 9.95
CA MET A 71 -0.28 -10.99 8.61
C MET A 71 -0.15 -12.50 8.68
N GLU A 72 -0.88 -13.17 7.82
CA GLU A 72 -0.72 -14.60 7.54
C GLU A 72 0.19 -14.81 6.32
N SER A 73 0.68 -16.03 6.13
CA SER A 73 1.45 -16.39 4.94
C SER A 73 0.65 -16.12 3.66
N ASP A 74 1.34 -15.66 2.62
CA ASP A 74 0.75 -15.32 1.31
C ASP A 74 -0.34 -14.24 1.34
N GLN A 75 -0.39 -13.44 2.42
CA GLN A 75 -1.32 -12.32 2.53
C GLN A 75 -0.71 -11.03 1.96
N PHE A 76 -1.49 -10.35 1.13
CA PHE A 76 -1.14 -9.03 0.62
C PHE A 76 -1.37 -7.92 1.64
N VAL A 77 -0.63 -6.83 1.51
CA VAL A 77 -0.87 -5.59 2.27
C VAL A 77 -0.71 -4.36 1.38
N ALA A 78 -1.59 -3.37 1.55
CA ALA A 78 -1.57 -2.12 0.78
C ALA A 78 -0.77 -0.98 1.45
N ALA A 79 -0.03 -1.26 2.52
CA ALA A 79 0.66 -0.27 3.33
C ALA A 79 2.12 -0.66 3.59
N ASP A 80 2.97 0.35 3.80
CA ASP A 80 4.34 0.14 4.24
C ASP A 80 4.37 -0.32 5.70
N LEU A 81 4.81 -1.55 5.94
CA LEU A 81 4.89 -2.13 7.27
C LEU A 81 6.29 -2.10 7.87
N LEU A 82 6.35 -2.05 9.19
CA LEU A 82 7.55 -2.34 9.96
C LEU A 82 7.42 -3.73 10.57
N LEU A 83 8.33 -4.63 10.24
CA LEU A 83 8.36 -5.97 10.79
C LEU A 83 8.76 -5.92 12.28
N LEU A 84 7.84 -6.30 13.16
CA LEU A 84 8.05 -6.32 14.61
C LEU A 84 8.43 -7.72 15.09
N SER A 85 7.66 -8.73 14.70
CA SER A 85 7.82 -10.12 15.10
C SER A 85 7.37 -11.02 13.97
N THR A 86 7.82 -12.27 14.00
CA THR A 86 7.56 -13.31 13.00
C THR A 86 7.62 -14.66 13.69
N SER A 87 6.85 -15.62 13.18
CA SER A 87 6.82 -17.00 13.67
C SER A 87 8.08 -17.79 13.33
N GLU A 88 8.87 -17.32 12.35
CA GLU A 88 10.08 -17.99 11.90
C GLU A 88 11.24 -17.83 12.89
N PRO A 89 12.15 -18.83 12.95
CA PRO A 89 13.32 -18.76 13.81
C PRO A 89 14.23 -17.57 13.43
N ASN A 90 14.91 -17.02 14.44
CA ASN A 90 15.82 -15.87 14.30
C ASN A 90 15.16 -14.55 13.84
N GLY A 91 13.83 -14.47 13.90
CA GLY A 91 13.11 -13.25 13.53
C GLY A 91 13.12 -13.00 12.02
N LEU A 92 13.22 -14.03 11.17
CA LEU A 92 13.26 -13.87 9.72
C LEU A 92 11.86 -13.80 9.09
N CYS A 93 11.73 -13.05 8.01
CA CYS A 93 10.50 -12.94 7.23
C CYS A 93 10.86 -12.86 5.76
N TYR A 94 10.14 -13.59 4.92
CA TYR A 94 10.35 -13.60 3.49
C TYR A 94 9.24 -12.80 2.82
N ILE A 95 9.64 -11.80 2.05
CA ILE A 95 8.71 -10.91 1.36
C ILE A 95 8.85 -11.15 -0.13
N GLU A 96 7.76 -11.52 -0.77
CA GLU A 96 7.66 -11.55 -2.22
C GLU A 96 7.32 -10.15 -2.74
N THR A 97 8.11 -9.67 -3.71
CA THR A 97 7.86 -8.38 -4.37
C THR A 97 7.52 -8.51 -5.84
N ALA A 98 7.24 -9.73 -6.32
CA ALA A 98 7.00 -10.03 -7.74
C ALA A 98 5.93 -9.14 -8.38
N GLU A 99 4.87 -8.76 -7.63
CA GLU A 99 3.83 -7.85 -8.14
C GLU A 99 4.28 -6.39 -8.28
N LEU A 100 5.34 -5.98 -7.57
CA LEU A 100 5.84 -4.60 -7.54
C LEU A 100 7.01 -4.37 -8.50
N ASP A 101 7.96 -5.30 -8.56
CA ASP A 101 9.19 -5.18 -9.36
C ASP A 101 9.43 -6.31 -10.36
N GLY A 102 8.57 -7.33 -10.40
CA GLY A 102 8.72 -8.50 -11.27
C GLY A 102 9.82 -9.47 -10.83
N GLU A 103 10.42 -9.27 -9.65
CA GLU A 103 11.43 -10.17 -9.11
C GLU A 103 10.75 -11.38 -8.46
N THR A 104 11.10 -12.59 -8.90
CA THR A 104 10.57 -13.86 -8.35
C THR A 104 11.30 -14.34 -7.09
N ASN A 105 12.31 -13.60 -6.64
CA ASN A 105 13.11 -13.98 -5.49
C ASN A 105 12.51 -13.41 -4.20
N LEU A 106 12.45 -14.23 -3.16
CA LEU A 106 12.02 -13.79 -1.84
C LEU A 106 13.09 -12.91 -1.20
N LYS A 107 12.69 -11.71 -0.76
CA LYS A 107 13.56 -10.79 -0.02
C LYS A 107 13.49 -11.14 1.45
N CYS A 108 14.59 -11.63 2.00
CA CYS A 108 14.72 -11.89 3.43
C CYS A 108 14.83 -10.57 4.21
N ARG A 109 13.97 -10.41 5.22
CA ARG A 109 13.96 -9.32 6.19
C ARG A 109 14.06 -9.90 7.59
N GLN A 110 14.65 -9.15 8.50
CA GLN A 110 14.78 -9.56 9.90
C GLN A 110 14.05 -8.56 10.80
N ALA A 111 13.25 -9.09 11.71
CA ALA A 111 12.64 -8.37 12.81
C ALA A 111 13.72 -7.86 13.75
N ILE A 112 13.44 -6.74 14.42
CA ILE A 112 14.37 -6.17 15.39
C ILE A 112 14.37 -7.10 16.62
N PRO A 113 15.54 -7.55 17.13
CA PRO A 113 15.61 -8.55 18.20
C PRO A 113 14.72 -8.21 19.41
N GLU A 114 14.72 -6.93 19.80
CA GLU A 114 13.95 -6.39 20.91
C GLU A 114 12.43 -6.56 20.75
N THR A 115 11.93 -6.56 19.51
CA THR A 115 10.50 -6.78 19.22
C THR A 115 10.21 -8.23 18.82
N ALA A 116 11.22 -8.98 18.37
CA ALA A 116 11.09 -10.39 18.01
C ALA A 116 10.81 -11.26 19.25
N GLU A 117 11.32 -10.88 20.42
CA GLU A 117 11.03 -11.57 21.69
C GLU A 117 9.55 -11.50 22.12
N LEU A 118 8.77 -10.55 21.57
CA LEU A 118 7.34 -10.41 21.87
C LEU A 118 6.49 -11.56 21.30
N GLY A 119 7.01 -12.32 20.33
CA GLY A 119 6.36 -13.52 19.78
C GLY A 119 4.98 -13.21 19.19
N GLU A 120 3.97 -13.98 19.60
CA GLU A 120 2.54 -13.79 19.26
C GLU A 120 1.71 -13.19 20.40
N ASP A 121 2.32 -12.68 21.48
CA ASP A 121 1.57 -12.21 22.65
C ASP A 121 0.86 -10.87 22.36
N HIS A 122 -0.42 -10.97 22.02
CA HIS A 122 -1.32 -9.84 21.77
C HIS A 122 -1.41 -8.86 22.95
N GLY A 123 -1.22 -9.34 24.19
CA GLY A 123 -1.23 -8.50 25.39
C GLY A 123 0.03 -7.64 25.51
N LEU A 124 1.19 -8.17 25.12
CA LEU A 124 2.45 -7.43 25.09
C LEU A 124 2.44 -6.39 23.95
N PHE A 125 1.96 -6.76 22.76
CA PHE A 125 1.82 -5.80 21.66
C PHE A 125 0.80 -4.70 21.96
N GLY A 126 -0.27 -4.99 22.71
CA GLY A 126 -1.21 -3.95 23.16
C GLY A 126 -0.60 -2.91 24.10
N LYS A 127 0.50 -3.25 24.79
CA LYS A 127 1.26 -2.34 25.67
C LYS A 127 2.50 -1.76 24.98
N PHE A 128 2.88 -2.29 23.82
CA PHE A 128 4.05 -1.86 23.08
C PHE A 128 3.87 -0.41 22.62
N THR A 129 4.74 0.47 23.09
CA THR A 129 4.80 1.86 22.66
C THR A 129 6.13 2.09 21.96
N GLY A 130 6.10 2.20 20.64
CA GLY A 130 7.27 2.52 19.82
C GLY A 130 7.07 3.84 19.08
N ARG A 131 8.10 4.68 19.02
CA ARG A 131 8.07 5.92 18.22
C ARG A 131 9.00 5.79 17.02
N LYS A 132 8.42 5.64 15.83
CA LYS A 132 9.17 5.76 14.57
C LYS A 132 9.40 7.25 14.27
N ARG A 133 10.67 7.67 14.21
CA ARG A 133 11.05 8.96 13.62
C ARG A 133 11.37 8.72 12.15
N ASN A 134 10.61 9.34 11.25
CA ASN A 134 10.90 9.29 9.82
C ASN A 134 11.94 10.36 9.49
N VAL A 135 13.08 9.96 8.94
CA VAL A 135 14.05 10.90 8.38
C VAL A 135 13.73 11.01 6.89
N MET A 136 13.15 12.14 6.48
CA MET A 136 12.75 12.42 5.09
C MET A 136 13.93 12.38 4.10
N PRO A 137 13.66 12.26 2.79
CA PRO A 137 13.23 11.06 2.08
C PRO A 137 14.46 10.46 1.35
N GLN A 138 14.98 9.34 1.84
CA GLN A 138 15.94 8.56 1.05
C GLN A 138 15.30 7.25 0.61
N ARG A 139 15.47 6.95 -0.68
CA ARG A 139 15.11 5.71 -1.39
C ARG A 139 15.72 4.41 -0.81
N SER A 140 16.32 4.49 0.38
CA SER A 140 16.92 3.40 1.13
C SER A 140 16.25 3.37 2.51
N LEU A 141 15.33 2.42 2.70
CA LEU A 141 14.60 2.20 3.95
C LEU A 141 15.55 1.58 4.99
N ARG A 142 16.38 2.41 5.61
CA ARG A 142 17.21 2.04 6.76
C ARG A 142 16.57 2.64 8.01
N TYR A 143 15.88 1.81 8.78
CA TYR A 143 15.21 2.24 9.99
C TYR A 143 16.14 2.11 11.19
N TYR A 144 16.18 3.16 12.02
CA TYR A 144 16.83 3.13 13.32
C TYR A 144 15.74 3.29 14.37
N LEU A 145 15.45 2.23 15.13
CA LEU A 145 14.71 2.38 16.38
C LEU A 145 15.69 2.95 17.41
N HIS A 146 15.39 4.14 17.93
CA HIS A 146 16.07 4.63 19.13
C HIS A 146 15.26 4.10 20.32
N GLY A 147 15.76 3.02 20.94
CA GLY A 147 15.13 2.42 22.11
C GLY A 147 15.43 3.25 23.36
N ASP A 148 14.55 4.17 23.72
CA ASP A 148 14.40 4.56 25.12
C ASP A 148 13.38 3.58 25.73
N SER A 149 13.85 2.41 26.15
CA SER A 149 13.04 1.39 26.81
C SER A 149 12.73 1.83 28.25
N HIS A 150 11.62 2.53 28.44
CA HIS A 150 10.99 2.67 29.75
C HIS A 150 9.91 1.59 29.91
N TRP A 151 10.29 0.47 30.53
CA TRP A 151 9.35 -0.52 31.02
C TRP A 151 8.74 -0.02 32.34
N PRO A 152 7.41 0.01 32.51
CA PRO A 152 6.85 0.16 33.85
C PRO A 152 7.19 -1.09 34.66
N GLN A 153 7.94 -0.90 35.75
CA GLN A 153 8.21 -1.91 36.77
C GLN A 153 6.93 -2.40 37.44
#